data_AF-T1EI79-F1
#
_entry.id   AF-T1EI79-F1
#
_cell.length_a   1.000
_cell.length_b   1.000
_cell.length_c   1.000
_cell.angle_alpha   90.00
_cell.angle_beta   90.00
_cell.angle_gamma   90.00
#
_symmetry.space_group_name_H-M   'P 1'
#
loop_
_entity.id
_entity.type
_entity.pdbx_description
1 polymer ?
#
loop_
_entity_poly.entity_id
_entity_poly.type
_entity_poly.pdbx_seq_one_letter_code
_entity_poly.pdbx_strand_id
1 'polypeptide(L)'
;IRDIRPNSKNLVVQFIVLDIGKPTRTKDGHCVRSCRVADRTGSINISIWDDIGELLQPGDICRLTKGYGSVWKGCLTLYCGKGGDLYKLAEFAMLFSELPNMSDPSADF
;
A
#
# COMPACT_ATOMS: atom_id res chain seq x y z
N ILE A 1 8.10 -2.57 -6.16
CA ILE A 1 7.99 -1.92 -4.83
C ILE A 1 9.33 -1.38 -4.35
N ARG A 2 10.42 -2.15 -4.44
CA ARG A 2 11.75 -1.79 -3.95
C ARG A 2 12.29 -0.43 -4.43
N ASP A 3 11.89 -0.02 -5.62
CA ASP A 3 12.40 1.22 -6.24
C ASP A 3 11.54 2.45 -5.89
N ILE A 4 10.47 2.27 -5.11
CA ILE A 4 9.66 3.40 -4.62
C ILE A 4 10.51 4.22 -3.64
N ARG A 5 10.46 5.54 -3.81
CA ARG A 5 11.12 6.54 -2.96
C ARG A 5 10.13 7.59 -2.48
N PRO A 6 10.45 8.33 -1.40
CA PRO A 6 9.69 9.51 -1.04
C PRO A 6 9.51 10.45 -2.24
N ASN A 7 8.32 11.03 -2.38
CA ASN A 7 7.93 11.94 -3.49
C ASN A 7 7.79 11.27 -4.87
N SER A 8 7.91 9.95 -4.99
CA SER A 8 7.57 9.24 -6.24
C SER A 8 6.09 9.44 -6.55
N LYS A 9 5.75 9.76 -7.82
CA LYS A 9 4.39 10.05 -8.28
C LYS A 9 4.06 9.23 -9.52
N ASN A 10 2.78 9.21 -9.90
CA ASN A 10 2.28 8.50 -11.09
C ASN A 10 2.66 7.01 -11.11
N LEU A 11 2.78 6.40 -9.93
CA LEU A 11 3.13 5.00 -9.79
C LEU A 11 1.97 4.12 -10.27
N VAL A 12 2.32 3.07 -11.01
CA VAL A 12 1.43 1.95 -11.30
C VAL A 12 2.03 0.73 -10.64
N VAL A 13 1.33 0.18 -9.65
CA VAL A 13 1.86 -0.90 -8.81
C VAL A 13 0.81 -2.01 -8.74
N GLN A 14 1.22 -3.23 -9.05
CA GLN A 14 0.45 -4.43 -8.75
C GLN A 14 1.08 -5.13 -7.56
N PHE A 15 0.28 -5.54 -6.60
CA PHE A 15 0.75 -6.13 -5.34
C PHE A 15 -0.27 -7.12 -4.78
N ILE A 16 0.20 -7.99 -3.90
CA ILE A 16 -0.63 -8.82 -3.04
C ILE A 16 -0.72 -8.20 -1.64
N VAL A 17 -1.90 -8.29 -1.02
CA VAL A 17 -2.13 -7.84 0.37
C VAL A 17 -1.64 -8.90 1.33
N LEU A 18 -0.75 -8.52 2.24
CA LEU A 18 -0.20 -9.42 3.28
C LEU A 18 -0.99 -9.28 4.58
N ASP A 19 -1.05 -8.05 5.11
CA ASP A 19 -1.66 -7.75 6.41
C ASP A 19 -2.55 -6.52 6.32
N ILE A 20 -3.65 -6.53 7.09
CA ILE A 20 -4.56 -5.39 7.21
C ILE A 20 -4.58 -4.90 8.65
N GLY A 21 -4.14 -3.66 8.86
CA GLY A 21 -4.16 -3.02 10.16
C GLY A 21 -5.57 -2.68 10.66
N LYS A 22 -5.65 -2.36 11.95
CA LYS A 22 -6.90 -1.90 12.57
C LYS A 22 -7.37 -0.58 11.93
N PRO A 23 -8.69 -0.39 11.73
CA PRO A 23 -9.21 0.87 11.22
C PRO A 23 -8.99 1.99 12.24
N THR A 24 -8.62 3.16 11.73
CA THR A 24 -8.51 4.42 12.48
C THR A 24 -9.45 5.42 11.85
N ARG A 25 -10.26 6.14 12.65
CA ARG A 25 -11.07 7.25 12.15
C ARG A 25 -10.31 8.56 12.21
N THR A 26 -10.35 9.31 11.12
CA THR A 26 -9.85 10.68 11.07
C THR A 26 -10.85 11.65 11.72
N LYS A 27 -10.43 12.90 11.97
CA LYS A 27 -11.28 13.91 12.62
C LYS A 27 -12.52 14.28 11.80
N ASP A 28 -12.40 14.19 10.49
CA ASP A 28 -13.43 14.42 9.47
C ASP A 28 -14.28 13.17 9.18
N GLY A 29 -14.04 12.06 9.88
CA GLY A 29 -14.92 10.89 9.89
C GLY A 29 -14.53 9.75 8.95
N HIS A 30 -13.51 9.93 8.11
CA HIS A 30 -13.01 8.90 7.20
C HIS A 30 -12.39 7.72 7.94
N CYS A 31 -12.58 6.52 7.40
CA CYS A 31 -11.97 5.30 7.92
C CYS A 31 -10.67 5.04 7.18
N VAL A 32 -9.55 4.88 7.89
CA VAL A 32 -8.25 4.63 7.27
C VAL A 32 -7.61 3.38 7.86
N ARG A 33 -7.08 2.52 6.99
CA ARG A 33 -6.32 1.33 7.37
C ARG A 33 -4.93 1.39 6.75
N SER A 34 -3.92 1.07 7.55
CA SER A 34 -2.58 0.78 7.03
C SER A 34 -2.51 -0.70 6.72
N CYS A 35 -2.25 -1.05 5.47
CA CYS A 35 -2.09 -2.42 5.02
C CYS A 35 -0.64 -2.66 4.58
N ARG A 36 -0.11 -3.85 4.84
CA ARG A 36 1.20 -4.27 4.30
C ARG A 36 0.96 -5.00 2.99
N VAL A 37 1.62 -4.57 1.92
CA VAL A 37 1.47 -5.15 0.58
C VAL A 37 2.84 -5.49 0.00
N ALA A 38 2.89 -6.46 -0.91
CA ALA A 38 4.15 -6.91 -1.49
C ALA A 38 4.06 -7.26 -2.97
N ASP A 39 5.22 -7.21 -3.62
CA ASP A 39 5.46 -7.76 -4.95
C ASP A 39 6.77 -8.57 -4.91
N ARG A 40 7.21 -9.11 -6.04
CA ARG A 40 8.45 -9.89 -6.13
C ARG A 40 9.72 -9.18 -5.65
N THR A 41 9.67 -7.85 -5.47
CA THR A 41 10.83 -7.01 -5.16
C THR A 41 10.92 -6.61 -3.68
N GLY A 42 9.84 -6.72 -2.91
CA GLY A 42 9.79 -6.34 -1.50
C GLY A 42 8.38 -5.94 -1.05
N SER A 43 8.27 -5.45 0.18
CA SER A 43 7.01 -5.02 0.78
C SER A 43 7.00 -3.53 1.13
N ILE A 44 5.81 -2.95 1.23
CA ILE A 44 5.58 -1.55 1.62
C ILE A 44 4.20 -1.44 2.31
N ASN A 45 4.06 -0.47 3.20
CA ASN A 45 2.78 -0.07 3.76
C ASN A 45 2.02 0.79 2.76
N ILE A 46 0.73 0.53 2.60
CA ILE A 46 -0.21 1.37 1.85
C ILE A 46 -1.31 1.87 2.80
N SER A 47 -1.68 3.14 2.70
CA SER A 47 -2.84 3.69 3.42
C SER A 47 -4.09 3.62 2.52
N ILE A 48 -5.09 2.84 2.94
CA ILE A 48 -6.34 2.63 2.20
C ILE A 48 -7.49 3.26 2.99
N TRP A 49 -8.37 3.95 2.27
CA TRP A 49 -9.41 4.80 2.82
C TRP A 49 -10.80 4.22 2.53
N ASP A 50 -11.71 4.48 3.48
CA ASP A 50 -13.15 4.26 3.41
C ASP A 50 -13.52 2.84 2.95
N ASP A 51 -14.57 2.70 2.13
CA ASP A 51 -15.17 1.43 1.73
C ASP A 51 -14.14 0.45 1.12
N ILE A 52 -13.16 0.96 0.36
CA ILE A 52 -12.10 0.13 -0.23
C ILE A 52 -11.30 -0.58 0.86
N GLY A 53 -11.05 0.09 1.99
CA GLY A 53 -10.34 -0.48 3.12
C GLY A 53 -11.16 -1.54 3.87
N GLU A 54 -12.49 -1.49 3.80
CA GLU A 54 -13.37 -2.47 4.45
C GLU A 54 -13.54 -3.75 3.63
N LEU A 55 -13.48 -3.63 2.30
CA LEU A 55 -13.64 -4.75 1.38
C LEU A 55 -12.37 -5.58 1.20
N LEU A 56 -11.20 -4.99 1.43
CA LEU A 56 -9.90 -5.62 1.21
C LEU A 56 -9.68 -6.83 2.13
N GLN A 57 -9.11 -7.92 1.61
CA GLN A 57 -8.72 -9.11 2.37
C GLN A 57 -7.25 -9.47 2.16
N PRO A 58 -6.58 -10.12 3.15
CA PRO A 58 -5.28 -10.74 2.92
C PRO A 58 -5.33 -11.73 1.76
N GLY A 59 -4.31 -11.70 0.91
CA GLY A 59 -4.24 -12.51 -0.31
C GLY A 59 -4.84 -11.87 -1.56
N ASP A 60 -5.56 -10.75 -1.43
CA ASP A 60 -6.06 -9.99 -2.59
C ASP A 60 -4.90 -9.49 -3.45
N ILE A 61 -5.02 -9.66 -4.76
CA ILE A 61 -4.11 -9.08 -5.75
C ILE A 61 -4.78 -7.83 -6.28
N CYS A 62 -4.16 -6.67 -6.04
CA CYS A 62 -4.70 -5.38 -6.42
C CYS A 62 -3.76 -4.65 -7.38
N ARG A 63 -4.34 -3.77 -8.19
CA ARG A 63 -3.59 -2.81 -9.01
C ARG A 63 -3.95 -1.40 -8.61
N LEU A 64 -2.91 -0.65 -8.25
CA LEU A 64 -2.95 0.77 -7.98
C LEU A 64 -2.49 1.54 -9.22
N THR A 65 -3.22 2.58 -9.58
CA THR A 65 -2.81 3.54 -10.61
C THR A 65 -2.70 4.95 -10.02
N LYS A 66 -1.81 5.75 -10.61
CA LYS A 66 -1.46 7.10 -10.12
C LYS A 66 -1.15 7.14 -8.62
N GLY A 67 -0.52 6.08 -8.13
CA GLY A 67 -0.04 6.01 -6.75
C GLY A 67 1.11 6.98 -6.51
N TYR A 68 1.37 7.26 -5.24
CA TYR A 68 2.54 8.05 -4.85
C TYR A 68 3.13 7.57 -3.52
N GLY A 69 4.43 7.76 -3.34
CA GLY A 69 5.16 7.45 -2.12
C GLY A 69 5.37 8.70 -1.27
N SER A 70 5.03 8.63 0.02
CA SER A 70 5.28 9.70 0.99
C SER A 70 5.66 9.13 2.35
N VAL A 71 6.47 9.86 3.12
CA VAL A 71 6.83 9.44 4.47
C VAL A 71 5.73 9.85 5.46
N TRP A 72 5.30 8.90 6.29
CA TRP A 72 4.35 9.12 7.38
C TRP A 72 4.91 8.52 8.67
N LYS A 73 5.05 9.35 9.71
CA LYS A 73 5.66 8.96 11.01
C LYS A 73 6.99 8.21 10.86
N GLY A 74 7.82 8.61 9.89
CA GLY A 74 9.12 7.99 9.61
C GLY A 74 9.08 6.78 8.67
N CYS A 75 7.92 6.27 8.29
CA CYS A 75 7.79 5.14 7.36
C CYS A 75 7.42 5.63 5.96
N LEU A 76 8.16 5.20 4.93
CA LEU A 76 7.72 5.37 3.54
C LEU A 76 6.41 4.59 3.33
N THR A 77 5.36 5.29 2.90
CA THR A 77 4.00 4.77 2.75
C THR A 77 3.48 5.08 1.34
N LEU A 78 2.81 4.10 0.74
CA LEU A 78 2.15 4.20 -0.55
C LEU A 78 0.73 4.75 -0.37
N TYR A 79 0.29 5.59 -1.30
CA TYR A 79 -1.03 6.21 -1.30
C TYR A 79 -1.63 6.18 -2.71
N CYS A 80 -2.96 6.21 -2.78
CA CYS A 80 -3.67 6.47 -4.03
C CYS A 80 -3.71 7.98 -4.31
N GLY A 81 -3.20 8.40 -5.46
CA GLY A 81 -3.18 9.81 -5.86
C GLY A 81 -4.52 10.30 -6.41
N LYS A 82 -4.62 11.62 -6.60
CA LYS A 82 -5.84 12.24 -7.17
C LYS A 82 -6.14 11.69 -8.56
N GLY A 83 -7.35 11.15 -8.72
CA GLY A 83 -7.80 10.51 -9.96
C GLY A 83 -7.07 9.20 -10.29
N GLY A 84 -6.40 8.61 -9.29
CA GLY A 84 -5.93 7.24 -9.32
C GLY A 84 -7.00 6.30 -8.80
N ASP A 85 -6.83 5.02 -9.13
CA ASP A 85 -7.76 3.95 -8.77
C ASP A 85 -7.02 2.78 -8.15
N LEU A 86 -7.72 2.09 -7.24
CA LEU A 86 -7.31 0.81 -6.66
C LEU A 86 -8.40 -0.22 -6.94
N TYR A 87 -8.07 -1.28 -7.66
CA TYR A 87 -9.03 -2.35 -7.98
C TYR A 87 -8.42 -3.73 -7.75
N LYS A 88 -9.25 -4.65 -7.25
CA LYS A 88 -8.91 -6.08 -7.12
C LYS A 88 -8.88 -6.72 -8.50
N LEU A 89 -7.83 -7.50 -8.75
CA LEU A 89 -7.61 -8.26 -9.98
C LEU A 89 -7.87 -9.75 -9.79
N ALA A 90 -7.39 -10.31 -8.68
CA ALA A 90 -7.40 -11.75 -8.39
C ALA A 90 -7.10 -12.00 -6.89
N GLU A 91 -6.80 -13.23 -6.52
CA GLU A 91 -6.38 -13.63 -5.16
C GLU A 91 -5.36 -14.79 -5.19
N PHE A 92 -4.51 -14.87 -4.15
CA PHE A 92 -3.60 -15.97 -3.76
C PHE A 92 -2.41 -16.31 -4.70
N ALA A 93 -2.53 -16.16 -6.02
CA ALA A 93 -1.57 -16.72 -6.99
C ALA A 93 -0.44 -15.76 -7.44
N MET A 94 -0.02 -14.80 -6.62
CA MET A 94 1.07 -13.86 -6.95
C MET A 94 2.34 -14.17 -6.16
N LEU A 95 3.48 -14.30 -6.86
CA LEU A 95 4.79 -14.38 -6.20
C LEU A 95 5.15 -13.02 -5.58
N PHE A 96 5.60 -13.04 -4.32
CA PHE A 96 5.99 -11.85 -3.58
C PHE A 96 7.21 -12.09 -2.69
N SER A 97 7.86 -11.00 -2.28
CA SER A 97 8.91 -10.99 -1.26
C SER A 97 8.49 -10.03 -0.15
N GLU A 98 8.58 -10.48 1.11
CA GLU A 98 8.34 -9.59 2.26
C GLU A 98 9.52 -8.64 2.50
N LEU A 99 10.71 -8.98 2.00
CA LEU A 99 11.94 -8.22 2.19
C LEU A 99 12.50 -7.67 0.87
N PRO A 100 13.13 -6.47 0.88
CA PRO A 100 13.16 -5.54 2.00
C PRO A 100 11.77 -4.94 2.30
N ASN A 101 11.52 -4.60 3.57
CA ASN A 101 10.37 -3.80 3.95
C ASN A 101 10.69 -2.32 3.76
N MET A 102 10.14 -1.72 2.71
CA MET A 102 10.38 -0.33 2.35
C MET A 102 9.81 0.65 3.38
N SER A 103 8.94 0.20 4.28
CA SER A 103 8.34 1.01 5.34
C SER A 103 9.02 0.87 6.69
N ASP A 104 10.13 0.13 6.78
CA ASP A 104 10.95 0.09 7.99
C ASP A 104 11.46 1.51 8.30
N PRO A 105 11.22 2.07 9.51
CA PRO A 105 11.73 3.39 9.90
C PRO A 105 13.25 3.51 9.83
N SER A 106 13.97 2.39 9.86
CA SER A 106 15.43 2.33 9.74
C SER A 106 15.92 2.14 8.30
N ALA A 107 15.02 2.05 7.33
CA ALA A 107 15.41 1.90 5.94
C ALA A 107 16.08 3.19 5.43
N ASP A 108 17.31 3.06 4.93
CA ASP A 108 17.96 4.10 4.14
C ASP A 108 17.33 4.13 2.74
N PHE A 109 16.38 5.05 2.51
CA PHE A 109 15.73 5.24 1.19
C PHE A 109 16.25 6.45 0.42
#